data_AF-A0A218XNC4-F1
#
_entry.id   AF-A0A218XNC4-F1
#
_cell.length_a   1.000
_cell.length_b   1.000
_cell.length_c   1.000
_cell.angle_alpha   90.00
_cell.angle_beta   90.00
_cell.angle_gamma   90.00
#
_symmetry.space_group_name_H-M   'P 1'
#
loop_
_entity.id
_entity.type
_entity.pdbx_description
1 polymer ?
#
loop_
_entity_poly.entity_id
_entity_poly.type
_entity_poly.pdbx_seq_one_letter_code
_entity_poly.pdbx_strand_id
1 'polypeptide(L)'
;MILLANKVAVTAVLSISPPLIRERLERMAEFVDETITRFQQQRLKIDKLKFDFRHCLQDATNDWVRLVNKCIGIALDNNVEEISLVCRYGNLPPHLPISERILSAPSVISLELAGLALAPSSNSTNLQSLRSLTLERISVDDETFKRLMSACHSLEFLFMAQCTGLTKIRVSGLRNIRAVNLAETFYPVEIEAPSLESFHYTFFPLEIESRVFLCITVHISRG
;
A
#
# COMPACT_ATOMS: atom_id res chain seq x y z
N MET A 1 9.73 25.88 -28.19
CA MET A 1 9.94 26.13 -26.76
C MET A 1 8.64 26.72 -26.24
N ILE A 2 7.82 26.04 -25.45
CA ILE A 2 8.09 25.41 -24.16
C ILE A 2 7.33 24.08 -24.08
N LEU A 3 8.04 23.01 -23.69
CA LEU A 3 7.48 21.72 -23.28
C LEU A 3 6.74 21.91 -21.96
N LEU A 4 5.42 21.72 -21.93
CA LEU A 4 4.70 21.47 -20.67
C LEU A 4 4.55 19.95 -20.52
N ALA A 5 5.29 19.43 -19.56
CA ALA A 5 5.23 18.04 -19.13
C ALA A 5 3.80 17.72 -18.66
N ASN A 6 3.11 16.88 -19.44
CA ASN A 6 1.85 16.25 -19.04
C ASN A 6 2.13 15.25 -17.90
N LYS A 7 2.17 15.72 -16.65
CA LYS A 7 1.96 14.88 -15.47
C LYS A 7 0.46 14.63 -15.38
N VAL A 8 -0.01 13.47 -15.81
CA VAL A 8 -1.43 13.09 -15.66
C VAL A 8 -1.52 12.13 -14.48
N ALA A 9 -1.91 12.65 -13.32
CA ALA A 9 -2.26 11.84 -12.17
C ALA A 9 -3.73 11.40 -12.30
N VAL A 10 -3.97 10.10 -12.44
CA VAL A 10 -5.34 9.57 -12.30
C VAL A 10 -5.67 9.54 -10.80
N THR A 11 -6.35 10.58 -10.33
CA THR A 11 -6.75 10.72 -8.93
C THR A 11 -8.25 10.46 -8.81
N ALA A 12 -8.64 9.28 -8.33
CA ALA A 12 -10.02 9.01 -7.94
C ALA A 12 -10.22 9.40 -6.46
N VAL A 13 -11.04 10.41 -6.18
CA VAL A 13 -11.37 10.86 -4.81
C VAL A 13 -12.83 10.53 -4.50
N LEU A 14 -13.10 9.59 -3.57
CA LEU A 14 -14.45 9.12 -3.23
C LEU A 14 -15.02 9.73 -1.94
N SER A 15 -15.77 10.84 -1.98
CA SER A 15 -16.44 11.46 -0.80
C SER A 15 -17.99 11.37 -0.89
N ILE A 16 -18.72 10.30 -0.54
CA ILE A 16 -20.21 10.37 -0.68
C ILE A 16 -21.08 9.42 0.19
N SER A 17 -22.15 9.99 0.79
CA SER A 17 -23.25 9.43 1.63
C SER A 17 -24.50 8.86 0.85
N PRO A 18 -25.45 8.11 1.50
CA PRO A 18 -26.50 7.26 0.86
C PRO A 18 -27.88 7.91 0.67
N PRO A 19 -28.72 7.54 -0.34
CA PRO A 19 -28.86 6.24 -1.03
C PRO A 19 -28.74 6.22 -2.58
N LEU A 20 -28.28 7.32 -3.22
CA LEU A 20 -27.97 7.41 -4.67
C LEU A 20 -26.73 6.58 -5.11
N ILE A 21 -26.36 5.53 -4.38
CA ILE A 21 -25.00 4.98 -4.35
C ILE A 21 -24.71 4.01 -5.50
N ARG A 22 -25.61 3.07 -5.83
CA ARG A 22 -25.30 1.97 -6.78
C ARG A 22 -25.09 2.46 -8.21
N GLU A 23 -26.04 3.20 -8.78
CA GLU A 23 -25.89 3.74 -10.15
C GLU A 23 -24.69 4.66 -10.29
N ARG A 24 -24.38 5.47 -9.26
CA ARG A 24 -23.21 6.36 -9.27
C ARG A 24 -21.91 5.57 -9.24
N LEU A 25 -21.89 4.45 -8.53
CA LEU A 25 -20.76 3.52 -8.52
C LEU A 25 -20.62 2.82 -9.86
N GLU A 26 -21.68 2.30 -10.46
CA GLU A 26 -21.65 1.65 -11.78
C GLU A 26 -21.13 2.59 -12.86
N ARG A 27 -21.68 3.82 -12.96
CA ARG A 27 -21.19 4.83 -13.91
C ARG A 27 -19.73 5.20 -13.67
N MET A 28 -19.30 5.23 -12.42
CA MET A 28 -17.91 5.49 -12.07
C MET A 28 -17.00 4.32 -12.43
N ALA A 29 -17.46 3.09 -12.21
CA ALA A 29 -16.75 1.88 -12.60
C ALA A 29 -16.55 1.84 -14.12
N GLU A 30 -17.60 2.10 -14.89
CA GLU A 30 -17.57 2.22 -16.36
C GLU A 30 -16.59 3.30 -16.80
N PHE A 31 -16.69 4.50 -16.23
CA PHE A 31 -15.77 5.60 -16.57
C PHE A 31 -14.30 5.26 -16.28
N VAL A 32 -14.01 4.62 -15.14
CA VAL A 32 -12.66 4.17 -14.79
C VAL A 32 -12.20 3.09 -15.78
N ASP A 33 -13.07 2.14 -16.13
CA ASP A 33 -12.77 1.05 -17.06
C ASP A 33 -12.44 1.56 -18.46
N GLU A 34 -13.26 2.48 -18.98
CA GLU A 34 -13.04 3.14 -20.27
C GLU A 34 -11.73 3.94 -20.25
N THR A 35 -11.51 4.70 -19.19
CA THR A 35 -10.31 5.55 -19.05
C THR A 35 -9.06 4.70 -19.05
N ILE A 36 -8.98 3.68 -18.20
CA ILE A 36 -7.78 2.85 -18.09
C ILE A 36 -7.54 2.03 -19.37
N THR A 37 -8.61 1.56 -20.02
CA THR A 37 -8.52 0.86 -21.31
C THR A 37 -8.00 1.78 -22.42
N ARG A 38 -8.46 3.04 -22.45
CA ARG A 38 -7.94 4.05 -23.39
C ARG A 38 -6.46 4.33 -23.19
N PHE A 39 -6.00 4.43 -21.94
CA PHE A 39 -4.57 4.61 -21.64
C PHE A 39 -3.73 3.45 -22.18
N GLN A 40 -4.22 2.22 -21.99
CA GLN A 40 -3.57 1.03 -22.54
C GLN A 40 -3.52 1.05 -24.08
N GLN A 41 -4.65 1.32 -24.73
CA GLN A 41 -4.76 1.35 -26.20
C GLN A 41 -3.87 2.43 -26.83
N GLN A 42 -3.81 3.60 -26.21
CA GLN A 42 -3.01 4.73 -26.69
C GLN A 42 -1.56 4.72 -26.17
N ARG A 43 -1.17 3.70 -25.38
CA ARG A 43 0.15 3.58 -24.75
C ARG A 43 0.54 4.84 -23.96
N LEU A 44 -0.42 5.41 -23.26
CA LEU A 44 -0.21 6.59 -22.43
C LEU A 44 0.45 6.18 -21.12
N LYS A 45 1.45 6.95 -20.67
CA LYS A 45 2.13 6.71 -19.40
C LYS A 45 1.14 6.88 -18.24
N ILE A 46 1.25 5.98 -17.25
CA ILE A 46 0.54 6.07 -15.97
C ILE A 46 1.61 6.25 -14.90
N ASP A 47 1.78 7.47 -14.40
CA ASP A 47 2.77 7.74 -13.33
C ASP A 47 2.30 7.23 -11.98
N LYS A 48 0.99 7.38 -11.72
CA LYS A 48 0.36 7.10 -10.43
C LYS A 48 -1.00 6.44 -10.58
N LEU A 49 -1.22 5.37 -9.83
CA LEU A 49 -2.52 4.76 -9.64
C LEU A 49 -2.96 4.96 -8.17
N LYS A 50 -4.09 5.63 -7.95
CA LYS A 50 -4.62 5.85 -6.61
C LYS A 50 -6.10 5.49 -6.49
N PHE A 51 -6.42 4.63 -5.53
CA PHE A 51 -7.77 4.33 -5.08
C PHE A 51 -7.90 4.57 -3.58
N ASP A 52 -8.85 5.42 -3.18
CA ASP A 52 -9.21 5.66 -1.77
C ASP A 52 -10.69 5.35 -1.54
N PHE A 53 -10.96 4.16 -1.03
CA PHE A 53 -12.28 3.62 -0.70
C PHE A 53 -12.67 4.02 0.72
N ARG A 54 -13.37 5.16 0.84
CA ARG A 54 -13.93 5.61 2.13
C ARG A 54 -15.18 4.88 2.56
N HIS A 55 -15.88 4.26 1.61
CA HIS A 55 -17.04 3.40 1.84
C HIS A 55 -16.76 2.08 1.14
N CYS A 56 -16.03 1.16 1.80
CA CYS A 56 -15.90 -0.18 1.24
C CYS A 56 -17.30 -0.79 1.26
N LEU A 57 -17.77 -1.12 0.06
CA LEU A 57 -19.08 -1.73 -0.13
C LEU A 57 -19.04 -3.02 0.68
N GLN A 58 -19.91 -3.16 1.68
CA GLN A 58 -20.12 -4.45 2.33
C GLN A 58 -20.45 -5.52 1.28
N ASP A 59 -21.02 -5.08 0.14
CA ASP A 59 -21.19 -5.83 -1.09
C ASP A 59 -20.21 -5.34 -2.18
N ALA A 60 -18.90 -5.38 -1.93
CA ALA A 60 -17.92 -5.16 -2.99
C ALA A 60 -18.22 -6.19 -4.07
N THR A 61 -18.91 -5.76 -5.12
CA THR A 61 -19.30 -6.67 -6.20
C THR A 61 -18.03 -7.26 -6.77
N ASN A 62 -18.08 -8.51 -7.22
CA ASN A 62 -16.95 -9.12 -7.93
C ASN A 62 -16.45 -8.20 -9.05
N ASP A 63 -17.32 -7.36 -9.62
CA ASP A 63 -16.97 -6.39 -10.65
C ASP A 63 -16.02 -5.29 -10.17
N TRP A 64 -16.17 -4.79 -8.94
CA TRP A 64 -15.23 -3.81 -8.37
C TRP A 64 -13.85 -4.42 -8.13
N VAL A 65 -13.82 -5.65 -7.60
CA VAL A 65 -12.55 -6.39 -7.42
C VAL A 65 -11.86 -6.61 -8.75
N ARG A 66 -12.63 -6.97 -9.79
CA ARG A 66 -12.15 -7.17 -11.15
C ARG A 66 -11.64 -5.87 -11.76
N LEU A 67 -12.34 -4.75 -11.56
CA LEU A 67 -11.93 -3.44 -12.06
C LEU A 67 -10.63 -2.98 -11.40
N VAL A 68 -10.51 -3.09 -10.07
CA VAL A 68 -9.28 -2.72 -9.35
C VAL A 68 -8.11 -3.58 -9.82
N ASN A 69 -8.29 -4.90 -9.93
CA ASN A 69 -7.25 -5.79 -10.43
C ASN A 69 -6.89 -5.51 -11.90
N LYS A 70 -7.87 -5.17 -12.75
CA LYS A 70 -7.62 -4.72 -14.13
C LYS A 70 -6.81 -3.43 -14.15
N CYS A 71 -7.16 -2.45 -13.32
CA CYS A 71 -6.44 -1.18 -13.22
C CYS A 71 -4.99 -1.38 -12.77
N ILE A 72 -4.77 -2.22 -11.75
CA ILE A 72 -3.43 -2.60 -11.29
C ILE A 72 -2.65 -3.23 -12.45
N GLY A 73 -3.24 -4.21 -13.15
CA GLY A 73 -2.59 -4.88 -14.27
C GLY A 73 -2.14 -3.89 -15.36
N ILE A 74 -3.03 -3.01 -15.80
CA ILE A 74 -2.73 -2.00 -16.82
C ILE A 74 -1.68 -1.00 -16.33
N ALA A 75 -1.78 -0.52 -15.09
CA ALA A 75 -0.79 0.41 -14.54
C ALA A 75 0.60 -0.21 -14.47
N LEU A 76 0.69 -1.47 -14.04
CA LEU A 76 1.94 -2.24 -14.02
C LEU A 76 2.50 -2.46 -15.44
N ASP A 77 1.65 -2.76 -16.43
CA ASP A 77 2.06 -2.87 -17.84
C ASP A 77 2.61 -1.55 -18.41
N ASN A 78 2.23 -0.41 -17.79
CA ASN A 78 2.69 0.93 -18.17
C ASN A 78 3.82 1.46 -17.28
N ASN A 79 4.51 0.59 -16.54
CA ASN A 79 5.64 0.95 -15.66
C ASN A 79 5.30 2.04 -14.64
N VAL A 80 4.12 1.93 -14.01
CA VAL A 80 3.70 2.86 -12.96
C VAL A 80 4.76 2.99 -11.86
N GLU A 81 4.95 4.21 -11.37
CA GLU A 81 5.95 4.55 -10.34
C GLU A 81 5.31 4.63 -8.95
N GLU A 82 4.05 5.04 -8.85
CA GLU A 82 3.34 5.18 -7.58
C GLU A 82 2.01 4.41 -7.56
N ILE A 83 1.82 3.55 -6.57
CA ILE A 83 0.54 2.87 -6.34
C ILE A 83 0.08 3.13 -4.90
N SER A 84 -1.16 3.59 -4.75
CA SER A 84 -1.82 3.85 -3.47
C SER A 84 -3.21 3.22 -3.49
N LEU A 85 -3.41 2.16 -2.72
CA LEU A 85 -4.67 1.43 -2.60
C LEU A 85 -5.09 1.45 -1.13
N VAL A 86 -6.11 2.23 -0.81
CA VAL A 86 -6.53 2.50 0.57
C VAL A 86 -8.01 2.19 0.72
N CYS A 87 -8.38 1.28 1.62
CA CYS A 87 -9.76 0.99 2.04
C CYS A 87 -9.89 1.27 3.54
N ARG A 88 -10.75 2.23 3.90
CA ARG A 88 -10.86 2.77 5.28
C ARG A 88 -12.02 2.21 6.09
N TYR A 89 -12.64 1.11 5.66
CA TYR A 89 -13.83 0.57 6.32
C TYR A 89 -13.50 -0.13 7.65
N GLY A 90 -14.30 0.08 8.70
CA GLY A 90 -14.05 -0.37 10.08
C GLY A 90 -14.26 -1.87 10.37
N ASN A 91 -13.66 -2.32 11.47
CA ASN A 91 -13.83 -3.54 12.29
C ASN A 91 -13.97 -4.95 11.65
N LEU A 92 -14.05 -5.13 10.34
CA LEU A 92 -13.98 -6.45 9.69
C LEU A 92 -12.67 -6.65 8.92
N PRO A 93 -12.19 -7.90 8.76
CA PRO A 93 -10.98 -8.16 8.03
C PRO A 93 -11.17 -7.70 6.58
N PRO A 94 -10.22 -6.91 6.05
CA PRO A 94 -10.30 -6.47 4.68
C PRO A 94 -10.02 -7.65 3.75
N HIS A 95 -11.05 -8.15 3.09
CA HIS A 95 -10.92 -9.29 2.19
C HIS A 95 -10.81 -8.91 0.72
N LEU A 96 -10.57 -7.63 0.36
CA LEU A 96 -10.42 -7.27 -1.05
C LEU A 96 -9.16 -7.97 -1.59
N PRO A 97 -9.29 -9.06 -2.37
CA PRO A 97 -8.14 -9.81 -2.83
C PRO A 97 -7.55 -9.05 -4.00
N ILE A 98 -6.39 -8.45 -3.77
CA ILE A 98 -5.62 -7.80 -4.82
C ILE A 98 -4.53 -8.75 -5.34
N SER A 99 -4.20 -8.61 -6.62
CA SER A 99 -3.17 -9.40 -7.26
C SER A 99 -1.79 -9.15 -6.63
N GLU A 100 -1.09 -10.21 -6.20
CA GLU A 100 0.32 -10.16 -5.76
C GLU A 100 1.29 -9.67 -6.85
N ARG A 101 0.82 -9.49 -8.10
CA ARG A 101 1.60 -8.86 -9.18
C ARG A 101 2.14 -7.48 -8.78
N ILE A 102 1.44 -6.79 -7.87
CA ILE A 102 1.89 -5.52 -7.27
C ILE A 102 3.20 -5.67 -6.48
N LEU A 103 3.53 -6.87 -6.00
CA LEU A 103 4.77 -7.22 -5.31
C LEU A 103 5.90 -7.64 -6.27
N SER A 104 5.62 -7.66 -7.58
CA SER A 104 6.56 -7.97 -8.67
C SER A 104 6.59 -6.82 -9.68
N ALA A 105 6.75 -5.60 -9.18
CA ALA A 105 6.67 -4.37 -9.93
C ALA A 105 8.01 -3.61 -9.87
N PRO A 106 8.97 -3.89 -10.79
CA PRO A 106 10.33 -3.31 -10.70
C PRO A 106 10.37 -1.81 -10.97
N SER A 107 9.32 -1.22 -11.54
CA SER A 107 9.20 0.24 -11.78
C SER A 107 8.68 1.02 -10.57
N VAL A 108 8.01 0.35 -9.63
CA VAL A 108 7.29 1.02 -8.54
C VAL A 108 8.29 1.57 -7.51
N ILE A 109 8.17 2.87 -7.25
CA ILE A 109 9.00 3.66 -6.33
C ILE A 109 8.27 3.86 -5.00
N SER A 110 6.94 4.00 -5.02
CA SER A 110 6.11 4.16 -3.83
C SER A 110 4.90 3.23 -3.85
N LEU A 111 4.75 2.43 -2.80
CA LEU A 111 3.63 1.51 -2.60
C LEU A 111 2.95 1.77 -1.27
N GLU A 112 1.66 2.12 -1.33
CA GLU A 112 0.79 2.31 -0.16
C GLU A 112 -0.39 1.34 -0.25
N LEU A 113 -0.51 0.45 0.72
CA LEU A 113 -1.59 -0.52 0.85
C LEU A 113 -2.23 -0.37 2.22
N ALA A 114 -3.53 -0.05 2.26
CA ALA A 114 -4.27 0.08 3.49
C ALA A 114 -5.61 -0.67 3.44
N GLY A 115 -5.87 -1.54 4.41
CA GLY A 115 -7.14 -2.25 4.53
C GLY A 115 -7.43 -3.19 3.35
N LEU A 116 -6.47 -4.04 2.97
CA LEU A 116 -6.55 -5.00 1.86
C LEU A 116 -6.02 -6.38 2.28
N ALA A 117 -6.40 -7.41 1.51
CA ALA A 117 -5.80 -8.75 1.62
C ALA A 117 -4.98 -9.06 0.37
N LEU A 118 -3.74 -9.51 0.58
CA LEU A 118 -2.91 -10.08 -0.48
C LEU A 118 -3.39 -11.52 -0.72
N ALA A 119 -3.76 -11.84 -1.96
CA ALA A 119 -4.20 -13.19 -2.31
C ALA A 119 -2.99 -14.12 -2.42
N PRO A 120 -2.94 -15.26 -1.69
CA PRO A 120 -1.77 -16.12 -1.65
C PRO A 120 -1.46 -16.69 -3.05
N SER A 121 -0.38 -16.23 -3.68
CA SER A 121 0.07 -16.79 -4.97
C SER A 121 1.54 -16.49 -5.30
N SER A 122 2.29 -17.56 -5.60
CA SER A 122 3.64 -17.60 -6.20
C SER A 122 4.79 -16.83 -5.51
N ASN A 123 5.94 -17.49 -5.40
CA ASN A 123 7.08 -17.05 -4.59
C ASN A 123 7.89 -15.87 -5.16
N SER A 124 7.57 -15.33 -6.33
CA SER A 124 8.37 -14.26 -6.93
C SER A 124 7.98 -12.88 -6.40
N THR A 125 8.94 -12.15 -5.85
CA THR A 125 8.82 -10.72 -5.53
C THR A 125 9.98 -9.96 -6.16
N ASN A 126 9.70 -8.78 -6.71
CA ASN A 126 10.68 -7.94 -7.36
C ASN A 126 10.27 -6.48 -7.21
N LEU A 127 10.87 -5.79 -6.24
CA LEU A 127 10.57 -4.41 -5.83
C LEU A 127 11.86 -3.59 -5.77
N GLN A 128 12.76 -3.81 -6.73
CA GLN A 128 14.12 -3.26 -6.74
C GLN A 128 14.18 -1.72 -6.73
N SER A 129 13.18 -1.04 -7.29
CA SER A 129 13.09 0.44 -7.31
C SER A 129 12.31 1.02 -6.13
N LEU A 130 11.72 0.18 -5.27
CA LEU A 130 10.85 0.64 -4.20
C LEU A 130 11.64 1.41 -3.16
N ARG A 131 11.26 2.67 -2.94
CA ARG A 131 11.87 3.59 -1.96
C ARG A 131 10.93 3.86 -0.77
N SER A 132 9.62 3.78 -0.97
CA SER A 132 8.63 3.99 0.07
C SER A 132 7.62 2.85 0.12
N LEU A 133 7.45 2.24 1.29
CA LEU A 133 6.46 1.20 1.55
C LEU A 133 5.61 1.58 2.76
N THR A 134 4.30 1.66 2.54
CA THR A 134 3.29 1.89 3.57
C THR A 134 2.33 0.70 3.60
N LEU A 135 2.26 0.02 4.74
CA LEU A 135 1.32 -1.07 5.00
C LEU A 135 0.45 -0.70 6.20
N GLU A 136 -0.86 -0.61 6.01
CA GLU A 136 -1.80 -0.30 7.08
C GLU A 136 -2.94 -1.31 7.09
N ARG A 137 -3.26 -1.91 8.24
CA ARG A 137 -4.39 -2.85 8.35
C ARG A 137 -4.34 -3.99 7.33
N ILE A 138 -3.14 -4.48 7.05
CA ILE A 138 -2.88 -5.60 6.13
C ILE A 138 -2.57 -6.85 6.95
N SER A 139 -3.11 -8.00 6.53
CA SER A 139 -2.68 -9.31 7.02
C SER A 139 -1.45 -9.76 6.23
N VAL A 140 -0.32 -9.93 6.90
CA VAL A 140 0.96 -10.35 6.32
C VAL A 140 1.66 -11.32 7.27
N ASP A 141 2.04 -12.49 6.78
CA ASP A 141 2.80 -13.46 7.56
C ASP A 141 4.32 -13.19 7.52
N ASP A 142 5.06 -13.83 8.43
CA ASP A 142 6.50 -13.63 8.57
C ASP A 142 7.27 -13.95 7.28
N GLU A 143 6.87 -14.99 6.55
CA GLU A 143 7.52 -15.41 5.31
C GLU A 143 7.29 -14.38 4.19
N THR A 144 6.07 -13.88 4.05
CA THR A 144 5.74 -12.82 3.09
C THR A 144 6.47 -11.53 3.44
N PHE A 145 6.50 -11.14 4.72
CA PHE A 145 7.21 -9.94 5.14
C PHE A 145 8.72 -10.04 4.89
N LYS A 146 9.34 -11.17 5.25
CA LYS A 146 10.76 -11.44 4.97
C LYS A 146 11.06 -11.40 3.48
N ARG A 147 10.20 -12.01 2.66
CA ARG A 147 10.29 -11.99 1.19
C ARG A 147 10.22 -10.55 0.66
N LEU A 148 9.28 -9.73 1.15
CA LEU A 148 9.18 -8.30 0.81
C LEU A 148 10.45 -7.54 1.16
N MET A 149 10.96 -7.69 2.38
CA MET A 149 12.18 -7.01 2.81
C MET A 149 13.40 -7.42 1.97
N SER A 150 13.47 -8.69 1.54
CA SER A 150 14.54 -9.16 0.64
C SER A 150 14.42 -8.64 -0.80
N ALA A 151 13.24 -8.20 -1.24
CA ALA A 151 13.01 -7.71 -2.59
C ALA A 151 13.21 -6.19 -2.76
N CYS A 152 13.19 -5.43 -1.66
CA CYS A 152 13.18 -3.95 -1.67
C CYS A 152 14.55 -3.33 -1.34
N HIS A 153 15.58 -3.62 -2.14
CA HIS A 153 16.97 -3.18 -1.86
C HIS A 153 17.16 -1.65 -1.78
N SER A 154 16.28 -0.88 -2.43
CA SER A 154 16.32 0.58 -2.47
C SER A 154 15.43 1.26 -1.43
N LEU A 155 14.84 0.50 -0.49
CA LEU A 155 13.86 1.02 0.45
C LEU A 155 14.48 2.07 1.38
N GLU A 156 13.87 3.26 1.42
CA GLU A 156 14.28 4.40 2.24
C GLU A 156 13.30 4.67 3.39
N PHE A 157 12.01 4.39 3.17
CA PHE A 157 10.95 4.61 4.14
C PHE A 157 10.05 3.37 4.28
N LEU A 158 9.84 2.94 5.52
CA LEU A 158 8.90 1.89 5.89
C LEU A 158 7.90 2.44 6.91
N PHE A 159 6.61 2.37 6.59
CA PHE A 159 5.52 2.59 7.53
C PHE A 159 4.68 1.33 7.67
N MET A 160 4.39 0.94 8.92
CA MET A 160 3.47 -0.15 9.24
C MET A 160 2.51 0.29 10.34
N ALA A 161 1.22 0.01 10.16
CA ALA A 161 0.21 0.26 11.19
C ALA A 161 -0.88 -0.82 11.23
N GLN A 162 -1.25 -1.28 12.42
CA GLN A 162 -2.36 -2.25 12.60
C GLN A 162 -2.25 -3.51 11.70
N CYS A 163 -1.02 -3.92 11.33
CA CYS A 163 -0.82 -5.16 10.55
C CYS A 163 -1.03 -6.39 11.44
N THR A 164 -1.52 -7.48 10.85
CA THR A 164 -1.74 -8.76 11.55
C THR A 164 -0.99 -9.91 10.87
N GLY A 165 -0.78 -11.03 11.58
CA GLY A 165 -0.17 -12.25 11.01
C GLY A 165 1.34 -12.41 11.26
N LEU A 166 2.00 -11.40 11.81
CA LEU A 166 3.41 -11.45 12.16
C LEU A 166 3.64 -12.03 13.55
N THR A 167 4.79 -12.67 13.77
CA THR A 167 5.29 -13.01 15.12
C THR A 167 6.34 -12.01 15.59
N LYS A 168 7.05 -11.38 14.65
CA LYS A 168 8.07 -10.35 14.90
C LYS A 168 8.29 -9.50 13.65
N ILE A 169 8.70 -8.25 13.83
CA ILE A 169 9.14 -7.37 12.74
C ILE A 169 10.65 -7.36 12.72
N ARG A 170 11.26 -7.91 11.65
CA ARG A 170 12.71 -7.84 11.42
C ARG A 170 13.01 -6.99 10.19
N VAL A 171 13.70 -5.88 10.39
CA VAL A 171 14.18 -5.00 9.31
C VAL A 171 15.70 -5.13 9.25
N SER A 172 16.21 -5.92 8.30
CA SER A 172 17.66 -6.18 8.15
C SER A 172 18.06 -6.27 6.69
N GLY A 173 19.31 -5.96 6.37
CA GLY A 173 19.84 -6.06 4.99
C GLY A 173 19.45 -4.92 4.05
N LEU A 174 18.71 -3.92 4.55
CA LEU A 174 18.32 -2.73 3.79
C LEU A 174 19.38 -1.64 3.98
N ARG A 175 20.17 -1.37 2.94
CA ARG A 175 21.31 -0.44 3.01
C ARG A 175 20.92 1.04 2.93
N ASN A 176 19.72 1.33 2.42
CA ASN A 176 19.25 2.68 2.17
C ASN A 176 18.10 3.09 3.10
N ILE A 177 17.69 2.24 4.05
CA ILE A 177 16.55 2.55 4.93
C ILE A 177 16.94 3.69 5.87
N ARG A 178 16.21 4.80 5.79
CA ARG A 178 16.45 6.02 6.58
C ARG A 178 15.41 6.19 7.67
N ALA A 179 14.18 5.77 7.42
CA ALA A 179 13.09 5.93 8.37
C ALA A 179 12.23 4.66 8.46
N VAL A 180 11.98 4.23 9.70
CA VAL A 180 11.05 3.16 10.04
C VAL A 180 10.02 3.72 11.03
N ASN A 181 8.75 3.64 10.68
CA ASN A 181 7.63 4.05 11.51
C ASN A 181 6.68 2.87 11.71
N LEU A 182 6.60 2.39 12.94
CA LEU A 182 5.73 1.31 13.37
C LEU A 182 4.69 1.90 14.31
N ALA A 183 3.48 2.08 13.82
CA ALA A 183 2.36 2.55 14.61
C ALA A 183 1.43 1.40 14.99
N GLU A 184 0.77 1.52 16.14
CA GLU A 184 -0.28 0.55 16.55
C GLU A 184 0.16 -0.91 16.40
N THR A 185 1.41 -1.18 16.76
CA THR A 185 2.09 -2.45 16.52
C THR A 185 2.33 -3.15 17.85
N PHE A 186 2.09 -4.46 17.89
CA PHE A 186 2.18 -5.29 19.09
C PHE A 186 3.32 -6.30 19.05
N TYR A 187 4.11 -6.30 17.97
CA TYR A 187 5.12 -7.31 17.72
C TYR A 187 6.49 -6.90 18.28
N PRO A 188 7.30 -7.86 18.73
CA PRO A 188 8.73 -7.65 18.92
C PRO A 188 9.37 -7.10 17.65
N VAL A 189 10.27 -6.12 17.80
CA VAL A 189 10.92 -5.42 16.69
C VAL A 189 12.44 -5.59 16.78
N GLU A 190 13.06 -5.97 15.67
CA GLU A 190 14.51 -6.05 15.51
C GLU A 190 14.91 -5.27 14.25
N ILE A 191 15.77 -4.26 14.40
CA ILE A 191 16.23 -3.43 13.28
C ILE A 191 17.76 -3.48 13.20
N GLU A 192 18.26 -3.94 12.07
CA GLU A 192 19.66 -3.97 11.69
C GLU A 192 19.84 -3.12 10.43
N ALA A 193 19.96 -1.81 10.64
CA ALA A 193 19.99 -0.81 9.58
C ALA A 193 21.00 0.31 9.89
N PRO A 194 22.26 0.19 9.44
CA PRO A 194 23.28 1.22 9.67
C PRO A 194 22.93 2.58 9.06
N SER A 195 22.06 2.62 8.05
CA SER A 195 21.58 3.82 7.36
C SER A 195 20.43 4.54 8.07
N LEU A 196 19.89 3.98 9.17
CA LEU A 196 18.70 4.50 9.82
C LEU A 196 18.98 5.85 10.49
N GLU A 197 18.13 6.83 10.17
CA GLU A 197 18.17 8.19 10.72
C GLU A 197 17.03 8.42 11.72
N SER A 198 15.88 7.78 11.49
CA SER A 198 14.68 7.94 12.31
C SER A 198 13.99 6.61 12.57
N PHE A 199 13.70 6.33 13.84
CA PHE A 199 12.86 5.22 14.25
C PHE A 199 11.72 5.70 15.15
N HIS A 200 10.49 5.45 14.73
CA HIS A 200 9.30 5.74 15.51
C HIS A 200 8.53 4.44 15.79
N TYR A 201 8.25 4.18 17.05
CA TYR A 201 7.48 3.03 17.50
C TYR A 201 6.40 3.48 18.47
N THR A 202 5.13 3.26 18.11
CA THR A 202 4.00 3.47 19.02
C THR A 202 3.28 2.16 19.29
N PHE A 203 3.20 1.83 20.58
CA PHE A 203 2.47 0.69 21.09
C PHE A 203 1.16 1.16 21.72
N PHE A 204 0.06 0.48 21.38
CA PHE A 204 -1.27 0.77 21.90
C PHE A 204 -1.78 -0.46 22.63
N PRO A 205 -1.62 -0.60 23.95
CA PRO A 205 -2.11 -1.77 24.66
C PRO A 205 -3.62 -1.93 24.43
N LEU A 206 -4.02 -3.09 23.93
CA LEU A 206 -5.42 -3.53 23.89
C LEU A 206 -5.83 -3.94 25.31
N GLU A 207 -5.92 -2.97 26.24
CA GLU A 207 -6.75 -3.15 27.43
C GLU A 207 -7.64 -1.93 27.66
N ILE A 208 -8.91 -2.28 27.82
CA ILE A 208 -10.08 -1.45 28.01
C ILE A 208 -9.89 -0.66 29.32
N GLU A 209 -10.27 0.62 29.32
CA GLU A 209 -10.36 1.54 30.47
C GLU A 209 -9.16 2.39 30.93
N SER A 210 -7.93 2.24 30.41
CA SER A 210 -6.87 3.23 30.70
C SER A 210 -5.86 3.36 29.57
N ARG A 211 -5.96 4.47 28.81
CA ARG A 211 -5.09 4.78 27.67
C ARG A 211 -3.67 5.13 28.13
N VAL A 212 -2.83 4.12 28.33
CA VAL A 212 -1.38 4.32 28.49
C VAL A 212 -0.74 4.15 27.12
N PHE A 213 -0.19 5.24 26.56
CA PHE A 213 0.57 5.20 25.31
C PHE A 213 2.05 4.99 25.63
N LEU A 214 2.67 3.97 25.05
CA LEU A 214 4.12 3.87 25.02
C LEU A 214 4.60 4.26 23.63
N CYS A 215 5.05 5.51 23.50
CA CYS A 215 5.73 6.00 22.31
C CYS A 215 7.24 5.95 22.56
N ILE A 216 7.94 5.09 21.83
CA ILE A 216 9.39 5.07 21.80
C ILE A 216 9.79 5.70 20.48
N THR A 217 10.26 6.95 20.53
CA THR A 217 10.90 7.58 19.38
C THR A 217 12.41 7.59 19.61
N VAL A 218 13.14 6.83 18.79
CA VAL A 218 14.60 6.83 18.80
C VAL A 218 15.06 7.65 17.60
N HIS A 219 15.50 8.87 17.86
CA HIS A 219 16.20 9.68 16.87
C HIS A 219 17.67 9.28 16.86
N ILE A 220 18.14 8.73 15.75
CA ILE A 220 19.55 8.37 15.58
C ILE A 220 20.20 9.51 14.80
N SER A 221 20.65 10.55 15.52
CA SER A 221 21.45 11.61 14.92
C SER A 221 22.87 11.09 14.66
N ARG A 222 23.32 11.10 13.40
CA ARG A 222 24.73 10.87 13.07
C ARG A 222 25.55 12.09 13.49
N GLY A 223 26.59 11.86 14.28
CA GLY A 223 27.67 12.83 14.50
C GLY A 223 28.63 12.89 13.32
#